data_AF-A0A0X3BIG1-F1
#
_entry.id   AF-A0A0X3BIG1-F1
#
_cell.length_a   1.000
_cell.length_b   1.000
_cell.length_c   1.000
_cell.angle_alpha   90.00
_cell.angle_beta   90.00
_cell.angle_gamma   90.00
#
_symmetry.space_group_name_H-M   'P 1'
#
loop_
_entity.id
_entity.type
_entity.pdbx_description
1 polymer ?
#
loop_
_entity_poly.entity_id
_entity_poly.type
_entity_poly.pdbx_seq_one_letter_code
_entity_poly.pdbx_strand_id
1 'polypeptide(L)' 'MSETKGHFERGRWVEEPEPAPAAPTAGTPDAHEQIEEAARKAGEDLERAINAWAESARKALQKR' A
#
# COMPACT_ATOMS: atom_id res chain seq x y z
N MET A 1 28.58 1.18 31.20
CA MET A 1 29.61 1.72 30.29
C MET A 1 28.99 1.71 28.91
N SER A 2 28.66 2.87 28.34
CA SER A 2 28.10 2.96 26.98
C SER A 2 29.26 2.97 25.99
N GLU A 3 29.33 1.97 25.11
CA GLU A 3 30.29 1.96 24.01
C GLU A 3 29.78 2.91 22.91
N THR A 4 30.47 4.03 22.72
CA THR A 4 30.14 5.01 21.69
C THR A 4 30.45 4.45 20.31
N LYS A 5 29.43 4.10 19.53
CA LYS A 5 29.60 3.59 18.17
C LYS A 5 30.09 4.70 17.24
N GLY A 6 31.19 4.45 16.54
CA GLY A 6 31.82 5.38 15.62
C GLY A 6 32.80 4.66 14.72
N HIS A 7 33.33 5.38 13.72
CA HIS A 7 34.34 4.85 12.81
C HIS A 7 35.50 5.85 12.66
N PHE A 8 36.68 5.32 12.33
CA PHE A 8 37.87 6.14 12.17
C PHE A 8 38.01 6.56 10.70
N GLU A 9 37.90 7.87 10.43
CA GLU A 9 38.08 8.44 9.09
C GLU A 9 39.27 9.41 9.10
N ARG A 10 40.25 9.17 8.22
CA ARG A 10 41.37 10.10 7.92
C ARG A 10 42.11 10.63 9.16
N GLY A 11 42.44 9.74 10.09
CA GLY A 11 43.21 10.11 11.29
C GLY A 11 42.36 10.69 12.42
N ARG A 12 41.04 10.72 12.28
CA ARG A 12 40.10 11.24 13.28
C ARG A 12 39.01 10.21 13.58
N TRP A 13 38.67 10.06 14.86
CA TRP A 13 37.49 9.32 15.27
C TRP A 13 36.24 10.16 14.96
N VAL A 14 35.31 9.60 14.18
CA VAL A 14 34.01 10.17 13.86
C VAL A 14 32.96 9.31 14.56
N GLU A 15 32.25 9.89 15.52
CA GLU A 15 31.08 9.23 16.12
C GLU A 15 30.00 9.09 15.05
N GLU A 16 29.43 7.89 14.92
CA GLU A 16 28.32 7.69 13.99
C GLU A 16 27.12 8.44 14.58
N PRO A 17 26.57 9.46 13.90
CA PRO A 17 25.41 10.14 14.42
C PRO A 17 24.28 9.12 14.56
N GLU A 18 23.72 9.02 15.76
CA GLU A 18 22.55 8.18 16.02
C GLU A 18 21.51 8.52 14.93
N PRO A 19 20.98 7.52 14.20
CA PRO A 19 20.08 7.79 13.09
C PRO A 19 18.95 8.67 13.62
N ALA A 20 18.80 9.87 13.03
CA ALA A 20 17.70 10.75 13.38
C ALA A 20 16.42 9.91 13.37
N PRO A 21 15.56 10.02 14.40
CA PRO A 21 14.36 9.21 14.46
C PRO A 21 13.64 9.37 13.14
N ALA A 22 13.48 8.26 12.40
CA ALA A 22 12.78 8.27 11.13
C ALA A 22 11.45 8.97 11.39
N ALA A 23 11.26 10.13 10.76
CA ALA A 23 10.02 10.88 10.89
C ALA A 23 8.89 9.88 10.66
N PRO A 24 7.87 9.81 11.55
CA PRO A 24 6.78 8.89 11.33
C PRO A 24 6.20 9.23 9.96
N THR A 25 6.31 8.32 9.00
CA THR A 25 5.51 8.35 7.79
C THR A 25 4.09 8.11 8.29
N ALA A 26 3.45 9.18 8.76
CA ALA A 26 2.05 9.18 9.10
C ALA A 26 1.34 8.84 7.79
N GLY A 27 0.94 7.57 7.66
CA GLY A 27 -0.09 7.20 6.71
C GLY A 27 -1.26 8.11 7.00
N THR A 28 -1.49 9.07 6.12
CA THR A 28 -2.61 9.99 6.24
C THR A 28 -3.88 9.14 6.27
N PRO A 29 -4.76 9.27 7.27
CA PRO A 29 -6.01 8.49 7.34
C PRO A 29 -6.84 8.61 6.05
N ASP A 30 -6.70 9.74 5.36
CA ASP A 30 -7.24 10.04 4.03
C ASP A 30 -6.83 9.02 2.94
N ALA A 31 -5.59 8.50 2.97
CA ALA A 31 -5.14 7.52 1.98
C ALA A 31 -5.78 6.15 2.21
N HIS A 32 -6.00 5.77 3.46
CA HIS A 32 -6.64 4.50 3.80
C HIS A 32 -8.11 4.48 3.37
N GLU A 33 -8.83 5.57 3.65
CA GLU A 33 -10.24 5.73 3.25
C GLU A 33 -10.39 5.72 1.72
N GLN A 34 -9.50 6.42 1.00
CA GLN A 34 -9.49 6.39 -0.47
C GLN A 34 -9.24 5.00 -1.04
N ILE A 35 -8.33 4.22 -0.44
CA ILE A 35 -8.07 2.84 -0.87
C ILE A 35 -9.29 1.95 -0.62
N GLU A 36 -9.96 2.10 0.53
CA GLU A 36 -11.18 1.34 0.84
C GLU A 36 -12.34 1.69 -0.10
N GLU A 37 -12.54 2.97 -0.39
CA GLU A 37 -13.57 3.41 -1.33
C GLU A 37 -13.28 2.91 -2.75
N ALA A 38 -12.02 3.00 -3.20
CA ALA A 38 -11.60 2.46 -4.48
C ALA A 38 -11.82 0.94 -4.58
N ALA A 39 -11.48 0.20 -3.52
CA ALA A 39 -11.69 -1.24 -3.46
C ALA A 39 -13.18 -1.60 -3.49
N ARG A 40 -14.02 -0.86 -2.75
CA ARG A 40 -15.48 -1.05 -2.76
C ARG A 40 -16.06 -0.84 -4.15
N LYS A 41 -15.71 0.29 -4.79
CA LYS A 41 -16.18 0.62 -6.14
C LYS A 41 -15.73 -0.40 -7.17
N ALA A 42 -14.49 -0.87 -7.08
CA ALA A 42 -13.98 -1.93 -7.97
C ALA A 42 -14.75 -3.25 -7.78
N GLY A 43 -15.12 -3.59 -6.54
CA GLY A 43 -15.95 -4.76 -6.23
C GLY A 43 -17.34 -4.67 -6.84
N GLU A 44 -18.01 -3.52 -6.71
CA GLU A 44 -19.33 -3.27 -7.29
C GLU A 44 -19.31 -3.34 -8.82
N ASP A 45 -18.28 -2.78 -9.47
CA ASP A 45 -18.13 -2.82 -10.92
C ASP A 45 -17.91 -4.26 -11.41
N LEU A 46 -17.07 -5.03 -10.70
CA LEU A 46 -16.83 -6.44 -11.02
C LEU A 46 -18.11 -7.29 -10.89
N GLU A 47 -18.86 -7.13 -9.80
CA GLU A 47 -20.12 -7.86 -9.62
C GLU A 47 -21.11 -7.54 -10.76
N ARG A 48 -21.21 -6.27 -11.13
CA ARG A 48 -22.07 -5.83 -12.24
C ARG A 48 -21.62 -6.45 -13.58
N ALA A 49 -20.33 -6.47 -13.86
CA ALA A 49 -19.78 -7.05 -15.08
C ALA A 49 -20.06 -8.56 -15.16
N ILE A 50 -19.87 -9.29 -14.05
CA ILE A 50 -20.15 -10.73 -13.95
C ILE A 50 -21.64 -11.00 -14.20
N ASN A 51 -22.53 -10.23 -13.55
CA ASN A 51 -23.96 -10.40 -13.72
C ASN A 51 -24.40 -10.13 -15.16
N ALA A 52 -23.92 -9.05 -15.78
CA ALA A 52 -24.23 -8.71 -17.17
C ALA A 52 -23.74 -9.81 -18.14
N TRP A 53 -22.55 -10.35 -17.90
CA TRP A 53 -22.03 -11.48 -18.67
C TRP A 53 -22.89 -12.73 -18.50
N ALA A 54 -23.24 -13.09 -17.26
CA ALA A 54 -24.06 -14.26 -16.96
C ALA A 54 -25.45 -14.17 -17.62
N GLU A 55 -26.10 -12.99 -17.59
CA GLU A 55 -27.36 -12.76 -18.28
C GLU A 55 -27.24 -12.91 -19.80
N SER A 56 -26.16 -12.39 -20.37
CA SER A 56 -25.89 -12.49 -21.81
C SER A 56 -25.68 -13.95 -22.22
N ALA A 57 -24.93 -14.72 -21.43
CA ALA A 57 -24.72 -16.14 -21.66
C ALA A 57 -26.03 -16.94 -21.57
N ARG A 58 -26.87 -16.67 -20.56
CA ARG A 58 -28.20 -17.31 -20.43
C ARG A 58 -29.10 -17.02 -21.63
N LYS A 59 -29.16 -15.77 -22.09
CA LYS A 59 -29.96 -15.40 -23.28
C LYS A 59 -29.46 -16.09 -24.55
N ALA A 60 -28.14 -16.22 -24.71
CA ALA A 60 -27.56 -16.93 -25.85
C ALA A 60 -27.91 -18.43 -25.84
N LEU A 61 -27.93 -19.06 -24.66
CA LEU A 61 -28.33 -20.46 -24.52
C LEU A 61 -29.84 -20.68 -24.76
N GLN A 62 -30.70 -19.75 -24.33
CA GLN A 62 -32.15 -19.84 -24.56
C GLN A 62 -32.58 -19.61 -26.01
N LYS A 63 -31.74 -18.96 -26.82
CA LYS A 63 -32.01 -18.73 -28.25
C LYS A 63 -31.61 -19.90 -29.16
N ARG A 64 -31.06 -20.98 -28.61
CA ARG A 64 -30.63 -22.18 -29.36
C ARG A 64 -31.65 -23.30 -29.30
#